data_AF-A0A345PN20-F1
#
_entry.id   AF-A0A345PN20-F1
#
_cell.length_a   1.000
_cell.length_b   1.000
_cell.length_c   1.000
_cell.angle_alpha   90.00
_cell.angle_beta   90.00
_cell.angle_gamma   90.00
#
_symmetry.space_group_name_H-M   'P 1'
#
loop_
_entity.id
_entity.type
_entity.pdbx_description
1 polymer ?
#
loop_
_entity_poly.entity_id
_entity_poly.type
_entity_poly.pdbx_seq_one_letter_code
_entity_poly.pdbx_strand_id
1 'polypeptide(L)'
;MIIRLRNQDKIAIHNSYDAHKIMQHILNRDKEIDLTKEHFWTIALDIRKIIVNIELLGIGSSYRVAVPLKDIFCIPYQKKAATLILIHNHPSGRFTPSETDIDFTDHVTRIGDIVNIQVVDHLILGGYRGKTNHYYSFKDQHIMEGLELSTKYLLKPEAEALFMKQITQLNNIIELQKENNKLIFKKGEEDKSLAIAKAMIQEGEPIEKIIRFTGLSEPDIQQLS
;
A
#
# COMPACT_ATOMS: atom_id res chain seq x y z
N MET A 1 -27.74 -12.80 3.03
CA MET A 1 -28.21 -14.07 2.43
C MET A 1 -27.00 -14.98 2.21
N ILE A 2 -26.93 -16.08 2.96
CA ILE A 2 -25.81 -17.02 2.88
C ILE A 2 -26.03 -17.99 1.72
N ILE A 3 -25.05 -18.11 0.83
CA ILE A 3 -25.10 -19.06 -0.28
C ILE A 3 -24.73 -20.46 0.22
N ARG A 4 -25.60 -21.43 -0.06
CA ARG A 4 -25.29 -22.83 0.19
C ARG A 4 -24.23 -23.30 -0.81
N LEU A 5 -23.02 -23.56 -0.30
CA LEU A 5 -21.91 -24.12 -1.07
C LEU A 5 -22.15 -25.62 -1.32
N ARG A 6 -22.03 -26.06 -2.57
CA ARG A 6 -21.93 -27.49 -2.92
C ARG A 6 -20.48 -27.95 -2.84
N ASN A 7 -20.23 -29.26 -2.84
CA ASN A 7 -18.86 -29.78 -2.82
C ASN A 7 -18.00 -29.25 -3.98
N GLN A 8 -18.59 -29.11 -5.17
CA GLN A 8 -17.94 -28.51 -6.33
C GLN A 8 -17.61 -27.01 -6.19
N ASP A 9 -18.25 -26.31 -5.24
CA ASP A 9 -18.06 -24.87 -5.01
C ASP A 9 -16.93 -24.63 -3.96
N LYS A 10 -16.44 -25.68 -3.27
CA LYS A 10 -15.36 -25.61 -2.27
C LYS A 10 -13.98 -25.70 -2.93
N ILE A 11 -13.70 -24.77 -3.83
CA ILE A 11 -12.42 -24.66 -4.54
C ILE A 11 -11.46 -23.76 -3.78
N ALA A 12 -10.16 -23.92 -4.05
CA ALA A 12 -9.16 -22.96 -3.62
C ALA A 12 -9.17 -21.75 -4.57
N ILE A 13 -9.08 -20.54 -4.01
CA ILE A 13 -8.98 -19.29 -4.76
C ILE A 13 -7.53 -18.83 -4.77
N HIS A 14 -6.87 -18.86 -5.93
CA HIS A 14 -5.47 -18.46 -6.05
C HIS A 14 -5.30 -17.04 -6.59
N ASN A 15 -6.24 -16.57 -7.39
CA ASN A 15 -6.20 -15.27 -8.05
C ASN A 15 -7.62 -14.69 -8.20
N SER A 16 -7.69 -13.46 -8.73
CA SER A 16 -8.95 -12.76 -8.96
C SER A 16 -9.86 -13.47 -9.98
N TYR A 17 -9.29 -14.18 -10.96
CA TYR A 17 -10.05 -14.94 -11.95
C TYR A 17 -10.82 -16.10 -11.34
N ASP A 18 -10.22 -16.82 -10.38
CA ASP A 18 -10.91 -17.90 -9.65
C ASP A 18 -12.11 -17.34 -8.87
N ALA A 19 -11.93 -16.20 -8.20
CA ALA A 19 -12.98 -15.51 -7.44
C ALA A 19 -14.12 -15.02 -8.36
N HIS A 20 -13.78 -14.43 -9.51
CA HIS A 20 -14.75 -14.04 -10.53
C HIS A 20 -15.54 -15.24 -11.05
N LYS A 21 -14.84 -16.32 -11.40
CA LYS A 21 -15.45 -17.54 -11.98
C LYS A 21 -16.43 -18.20 -11.02
N ILE A 22 -16.10 -18.32 -9.73
CA ILE A 22 -17.04 -18.87 -8.75
C ILE A 22 -18.26 -17.95 -8.59
N MET A 23 -18.06 -16.63 -8.63
CA MET A 23 -19.17 -15.68 -8.52
C MET A 23 -20.10 -15.76 -9.73
N GLN A 24 -19.57 -15.84 -10.95
CA GLN A 24 -20.38 -16.10 -12.16
C GLN A 24 -21.21 -17.37 -12.02
N HIS A 25 -20.62 -18.46 -11.51
CA HIS A 25 -21.34 -19.72 -11.33
C HIS A 25 -22.51 -19.59 -10.35
N ILE A 26 -22.33 -18.84 -9.26
CA ILE A 26 -23.37 -18.59 -8.26
C ILE A 26 -24.48 -17.70 -8.83
N LEU A 27 -24.11 -16.58 -9.46
CA LEU A 27 -25.06 -15.64 -10.06
C LEU A 27 -25.88 -16.27 -11.20
N ASN A 28 -25.29 -17.21 -11.96
CA ASN A 28 -26.01 -17.93 -13.01
C ASN A 28 -26.96 -19.01 -12.47
N ARG A 29 -26.65 -19.57 -11.29
CA ARG A 29 -27.48 -20.60 -10.65
C ARG A 29 -28.71 -20.01 -9.98
N ASP A 30 -28.55 -18.85 -9.35
CA ASP A 30 -29.56 -18.28 -8.48
C ASP A 30 -30.40 -17.23 -9.22
N LYS A 31 -31.58 -17.65 -9.69
CA LYS A 31 -32.47 -16.81 -10.51
C LYS A 31 -33.17 -15.70 -9.71
N GLU A 32 -33.09 -15.73 -8.37
CA GLU A 32 -33.72 -14.74 -7.50
C GLU A 32 -32.88 -13.47 -7.33
N ILE A 33 -31.61 -13.49 -7.77
CA ILE A 33 -30.73 -12.33 -7.69
C ILE A 33 -31.09 -11.37 -8.82
N ASP A 34 -31.72 -10.26 -8.46
CA ASP A 34 -32.07 -9.19 -9.38
C ASP A 34 -30.86 -8.33 -9.74
N LEU A 35 -30.09 -8.77 -10.73
CA LEU A 35 -28.87 -8.13 -11.23
C LEU A 35 -29.06 -6.73 -11.83
N THR A 36 -30.28 -6.17 -11.83
CA THR A 36 -30.51 -4.75 -12.10
C THR A 36 -30.20 -3.86 -10.89
N LYS A 37 -29.96 -4.47 -9.73
CA LYS A 37 -29.55 -3.80 -8.49
C LYS A 37 -28.07 -3.98 -8.21
N GLU A 38 -27.55 -3.07 -7.39
CA GLU A 38 -26.20 -3.17 -6.86
C GLU A 38 -26.22 -4.21 -5.73
N HIS A 39 -25.28 -5.14 -5.75
CA HIS A 39 -25.12 -6.14 -4.70
C HIS A 39 -23.73 -6.06 -4.12
N PHE A 40 -23.64 -6.21 -2.81
CA PHE A 40 -22.37 -6.35 -2.12
C PHE A 40 -22.26 -7.74 -1.50
N TRP A 41 -21.22 -8.46 -1.88
CA TRP A 41 -20.92 -9.82 -1.50
C TRP A 41 -19.58 -9.92 -0.80
N THR A 42 -19.44 -10.98 -0.02
CA THR A 42 -18.15 -11.41 0.51
C THR A 42 -17.89 -12.87 0.19
N ILE A 43 -16.62 -13.18 -0.08
CA ILE A 43 -16.10 -14.55 -0.11
C ILE A 43 -15.10 -14.68 1.03
N ALA A 44 -15.41 -15.53 2.00
CA ALA A 44 -14.52 -15.84 3.11
C ALA A 44 -13.74 -17.12 2.82
N LEU A 45 -12.43 -17.08 3.04
CA LEU A 45 -11.52 -18.20 2.77
C LEU A 45 -10.80 -18.63 4.06
N ASP A 46 -10.48 -19.92 4.18
CA ASP A 46 -9.59 -20.43 5.22
C ASP A 46 -8.10 -20.16 4.91
N ILE A 47 -7.20 -20.60 5.79
CA ILE A 47 -5.74 -20.48 5.63
C ILE A 47 -5.20 -21.20 4.38
N ARG A 48 -5.95 -22.15 3.81
CA ARG A 48 -5.61 -22.88 2.58
C ARG A 48 -6.23 -22.21 1.34
N LYS A 49 -6.82 -21.03 1.51
CA LYS A 49 -7.56 -20.26 0.50
C LYS A 49 -8.80 -20.98 -0.03
N ILE A 50 -9.35 -21.93 0.74
CA ILE A 50 -10.56 -22.67 0.39
C ILE A 50 -11.78 -21.88 0.85
N ILE A 51 -12.80 -21.79 0.00
CA ILE A 51 -14.03 -21.07 0.32
C ILE A 51 -14.75 -21.74 1.50
N VAL A 52 -14.94 -20.98 2.58
CA VAL A 52 -15.73 -21.39 3.76
C VAL A 52 -17.10 -20.74 3.82
N ASN A 53 -17.27 -19.58 3.17
CA ASN A 53 -18.54 -18.87 3.10
C ASN A 53 -18.60 -17.93 1.88
N ILE A 54 -19.79 -17.81 1.29
CA ILE A 54 -20.15 -16.75 0.36
C ILE A 54 -21.47 -16.16 0.83
N GLU A 55 -21.52 -14.85 0.93
CA GLU A 55 -22.68 -14.15 1.49
C GLU A 55 -22.99 -12.88 0.71
N LEU A 56 -24.27 -12.66 0.44
CA LEU A 56 -24.82 -11.37 0.00
C LEU A 56 -25.18 -10.55 1.23
N LEU A 57 -24.47 -9.46 1.47
CA LEU A 57 -24.66 -8.60 2.66
C LEU A 57 -25.56 -7.39 2.40
N GLY A 58 -25.64 -6.93 1.16
CA GLY A 58 -26.48 -5.79 0.84
C GLY A 58 -26.98 -5.80 -0.60
N ILE A 59 -28.20 -5.29 -0.76
CA ILE A 59 -28.85 -5.03 -2.04
C ILE A 59 -29.23 -3.54 -2.02
N GLY A 60 -28.61 -2.77 -2.91
CA GLY A 60 -28.75 -1.32 -3.00
C GLY A 60 -29.53 -0.89 -4.23
N SER A 61 -29.91 0.39 -4.27
CA SER A 61 -30.28 1.04 -5.53
C SER A 61 -29.03 1.23 -6.39
N SER A 62 -29.18 1.71 -7.62
CA SER A 62 -28.09 1.88 -8.61
C SER A 62 -26.94 2.82 -8.20
N TYR A 63 -26.97 3.37 -6.98
CA TYR A 63 -26.07 4.41 -6.51
C TYR A 63 -25.18 4.02 -5.34
N ARG A 64 -25.65 3.18 -4.38
CA ARG A 64 -24.87 2.68 -3.22
C ARG A 64 -25.51 1.46 -2.57
N VAL A 65 -24.69 0.51 -2.14
CA VAL A 65 -25.02 -0.45 -1.07
C VAL A 65 -24.44 0.01 0.27
N ALA A 66 -25.30 0.28 1.26
CA ALA A 66 -24.85 0.53 2.63
C ALA A 66 -24.78 -0.80 3.42
N VAL A 67 -23.57 -1.33 3.59
CA VAL A 67 -23.35 -2.52 4.44
C VAL A 67 -22.70 -2.10 5.76
N PRO A 68 -23.32 -2.40 6.92
CA PRO A 68 -22.66 -2.19 8.21
C PRO A 68 -21.39 -3.04 8.33
N LEU A 69 -20.27 -2.43 8.70
CA LEU A 69 -18.96 -3.09 8.76
C LEU A 69 -18.95 -4.33 9.66
N LYS A 70 -19.72 -4.30 10.76
CA LYS A 70 -19.89 -5.45 11.66
C LYS A 70 -20.44 -6.70 10.96
N ASP A 71 -21.30 -6.52 9.95
CA ASP A 71 -21.97 -7.62 9.27
C ASP A 71 -21.01 -8.28 8.26
N ILE A 72 -20.06 -7.50 7.72
CA ILE A 72 -18.97 -8.00 6.85
C ILE A 72 -18.12 -9.05 7.57
N PHE A 73 -17.86 -8.87 8.85
CA PHE A 73 -16.96 -9.76 9.61
C PHE A 73 -17.68 -10.80 10.49
N CYS A 74 -18.98 -10.65 10.75
CA CYS A 74 -19.73 -11.53 11.65
C CYS A 74 -19.66 -13.01 11.23
N ILE A 75 -20.04 -13.32 9.98
CA ILE A 75 -20.02 -14.70 9.48
C ILE A 75 -18.60 -15.20 9.17
N PRO A 76 -17.71 -14.42 8.51
CA PRO A 76 -16.32 -14.85 8.32
C PRO A 76 -15.61 -15.23 9.62
N TYR A 77 -15.83 -14.46 10.69
CA TYR A 77 -15.26 -14.76 12.01
C TYR A 77 -15.80 -16.07 12.59
N GLN A 78 -17.12 -16.29 12.55
CA GLN A 78 -17.72 -17.56 12.99
C GLN A 78 -17.24 -18.77 12.17
N LYS A 79 -16.91 -18.55 10.89
CA LYS A 79 -16.40 -19.59 9.98
C LYS A 79 -14.89 -19.77 10.07
N LYS A 80 -14.20 -19.06 10.98
CA LYS A 80 -12.73 -19.09 11.12
C LYS A 80 -12.02 -18.77 9.81
N ALA A 81 -12.57 -17.83 9.06
CA ALA A 81 -11.92 -17.34 7.84
C ALA A 81 -10.59 -16.68 8.20
N ALA A 82 -9.58 -16.90 7.38
CA ALA A 82 -8.30 -16.21 7.45
C ALA A 82 -8.31 -14.95 6.58
N THR A 83 -9.01 -15.00 5.45
CA THR A 83 -9.04 -13.90 4.48
C THR A 83 -10.44 -13.67 3.93
N LEU A 84 -10.68 -12.44 3.46
CA LEU A 84 -11.92 -11.99 2.87
C LEU A 84 -11.67 -11.38 1.49
N ILE A 85 -12.55 -11.66 0.54
CA ILE A 85 -12.62 -10.96 -0.74
C ILE A 85 -13.96 -10.22 -0.77
N LEU A 86 -13.91 -8.93 -1.05
CA LEU A 86 -15.10 -8.10 -1.24
C LEU A 86 -15.50 -8.17 -2.72
N ILE A 87 -16.79 -8.17 -3.01
CA ILE A 87 -17.27 -8.16 -4.39
C ILE A 87 -18.51 -7.28 -4.48
N HIS A 88 -18.56 -6.38 -5.47
CA HIS A 88 -19.81 -5.75 -5.85
C HIS A 88 -19.98 -5.67 -7.37
N ASN A 89 -21.18 -5.30 -7.81
CA ASN A 89 -21.48 -5.09 -9.22
C ASN A 89 -22.09 -3.69 -9.40
N HIS A 90 -21.75 -3.01 -10.49
CA HIS A 90 -22.48 -1.82 -10.91
C HIS A 90 -23.56 -2.20 -11.92
N PRO A 91 -24.85 -1.84 -11.69
CA PRO A 91 -25.92 -2.10 -12.66
C PRO A 91 -25.69 -1.48 -14.04
N SER A 92 -24.93 -0.37 -14.08
CA SER A 92 -24.53 0.32 -15.32
C SER A 92 -23.58 -0.51 -16.20
N GLY A 93 -22.98 -1.57 -15.64
CA GLY A 93 -21.98 -2.41 -16.32
C GLY A 93 -20.56 -1.85 -16.32
N ARG A 94 -20.35 -0.61 -15.84
CA ARG A 94 -19.02 -0.02 -15.66
C ARG A 94 -18.32 -0.67 -14.47
N PHE A 95 -17.11 -1.18 -14.65
CA PHE A 95 -16.38 -1.91 -13.60
C PHE A 95 -15.24 -1.11 -12.96
N THR A 96 -15.01 0.14 -13.36
CA THR A 96 -14.00 0.97 -12.67
C THR A 96 -14.51 1.42 -11.31
N PRO A 97 -13.67 1.43 -10.26
CA PRO A 97 -14.07 1.88 -8.93
C PRO A 97 -14.39 3.38 -8.90
N SER A 98 -15.32 3.74 -8.03
CA SER A 98 -15.53 5.10 -7.55
C SER A 98 -14.61 5.43 -6.37
N GLU A 99 -14.45 6.71 -6.04
CA GLU A 99 -13.74 7.12 -4.83
C GLU A 99 -14.36 6.52 -3.55
N THR A 100 -15.69 6.36 -3.55
CA THR A 100 -16.38 5.73 -2.43
C THR A 100 -16.10 4.25 -2.28
N ASP A 101 -15.84 3.53 -3.39
CA ASP A 101 -15.44 2.13 -3.32
C ASP A 101 -14.04 2.01 -2.70
N ILE A 102 -13.12 2.89 -3.11
CA ILE A 102 -11.76 2.95 -2.58
C ILE A 102 -11.78 3.25 -1.08
N ASP A 103 -12.51 4.29 -0.68
CA ASP A 103 -12.64 4.70 0.72
C ASP A 103 -13.26 3.62 1.61
N PHE A 104 -14.33 2.99 1.11
CA PHE A 104 -14.97 1.90 1.81
C PHE A 104 -14.04 0.69 1.96
N THR A 105 -13.29 0.34 0.90
CA THR A 105 -12.33 -0.76 0.94
C THR A 105 -11.20 -0.50 1.93
N ASP A 106 -10.69 0.74 2.00
CA ASP A 106 -9.69 1.13 3.00
C ASP A 106 -10.21 0.85 4.42
N HIS A 107 -11.40 1.36 4.73
CA HIS A 107 -12.00 1.20 6.05
C HIS A 107 -12.22 -0.28 6.42
N VAL A 108 -12.74 -1.09 5.49
CA VAL A 108 -12.96 -2.52 5.71
C VAL A 108 -11.62 -3.24 5.89
N THR A 109 -10.59 -2.90 5.11
CA THR A 109 -9.24 -3.49 5.21
C THR A 109 -8.66 -3.23 6.60
N ARG A 110 -8.76 -2.01 7.12
CA ARG A 110 -8.28 -1.67 8.48
C ARG A 110 -8.99 -2.44 9.58
N ILE A 111 -10.30 -2.63 9.45
CA ILE A 111 -11.03 -3.48 10.40
C ILE A 111 -10.59 -4.93 10.28
N GLY A 112 -10.35 -5.41 9.06
CA GLY A 112 -9.84 -6.75 8.79
C GLY A 112 -8.52 -7.03 9.51
N ASP A 113 -7.59 -6.07 9.49
CA ASP A 113 -6.32 -6.14 10.21
C ASP A 113 -6.54 -6.28 11.73
N ILE A 114 -7.46 -5.48 12.30
CA ILE A 114 -7.79 -5.50 13.73
C ILE A 114 -8.39 -6.84 14.17
N VAL A 115 -9.26 -7.44 13.35
CA VAL A 115 -9.95 -8.70 13.69
C VAL A 115 -9.24 -9.95 13.17
N ASN A 116 -8.04 -9.81 12.61
CA ASN A 116 -7.24 -10.89 12.01
C ASN A 116 -7.96 -11.65 10.88
N ILE A 117 -8.72 -10.93 10.04
CA ILE A 117 -9.31 -11.45 8.80
C ILE A 117 -8.91 -10.51 7.66
N GLN A 118 -7.84 -10.87 6.96
CA GLN A 118 -7.24 -9.99 5.96
C GLN A 118 -8.15 -9.82 4.74
N VAL A 119 -8.44 -8.58 4.36
CA VAL A 119 -9.09 -8.28 3.08
C VAL A 119 -8.03 -8.34 1.98
N VAL A 120 -8.12 -9.34 1.11
CA VAL A 120 -7.05 -9.62 0.14
C VAL A 120 -7.33 -9.13 -1.28
N ASP A 121 -8.58 -8.81 -1.59
CA ASP A 121 -8.98 -8.21 -2.86
C ASP A 121 -10.39 -7.61 -2.77
N HIS A 122 -10.70 -6.70 -3.70
CA HIS A 122 -12.03 -6.20 -3.96
C HIS A 122 -12.33 -6.28 -5.46
N LEU A 123 -13.32 -7.09 -5.83
CA LEU A 123 -13.74 -7.27 -7.22
C LEU A 123 -14.96 -6.42 -7.54
N ILE A 124 -14.92 -5.73 -8.69
CA ILE A 124 -16.08 -5.10 -9.31
C ILE A 124 -16.46 -5.88 -10.54
N LEU A 125 -17.62 -6.54 -10.49
CA LEU A 125 -18.11 -7.36 -11.59
C LEU A 125 -18.68 -6.45 -12.69
N GLY A 126 -18.20 -6.64 -13.92
CA GLY A 126 -18.64 -5.89 -15.10
C GLY A 126 -19.72 -6.59 -15.92
N GLY A 127 -20.47 -5.77 -16.66
CA GLY A 127 -21.47 -6.22 -17.63
C GLY A 127 -22.87 -6.52 -17.06
N TYR A 128 -23.87 -6.51 -17.94
CA TYR A 128 -25.25 -6.82 -17.56
C TYR A 128 -25.34 -8.28 -17.10
N ARG A 129 -25.78 -8.48 -15.86
CA ARG A 129 -25.98 -9.81 -15.24
C ARG A 129 -24.71 -10.63 -14.97
N GLY A 130 -23.51 -10.04 -14.92
CA GLY A 130 -22.27 -10.79 -14.64
C GLY A 130 -21.97 -11.88 -15.68
N LYS A 131 -22.53 -11.75 -16.90
CA LYS A 131 -22.40 -12.72 -17.99
C LYS A 131 -21.21 -12.46 -18.90
N THR A 132 -20.29 -11.60 -18.47
CA THR A 132 -19.07 -11.31 -19.21
C THR A 132 -17.85 -11.62 -18.35
N ASN A 133 -16.72 -11.92 -18.99
CA ASN A 133 -15.45 -12.13 -18.30
C ASN A 133 -14.79 -10.82 -17.84
N HIS A 134 -15.49 -9.68 -17.94
CA HIS A 134 -14.97 -8.38 -17.51
C HIS A 134 -15.24 -8.17 -16.02
N TYR A 135 -14.18 -7.87 -15.29
CA TYR A 135 -14.21 -7.46 -13.90
C TYR A 135 -13.00 -6.56 -13.63
N TYR A 136 -13.04 -5.87 -12.51
CA TYR A 136 -11.91 -5.12 -11.98
C TYR A 136 -11.49 -5.76 -10.66
N SER A 137 -10.19 -5.95 -10.45
CA SER A 137 -9.63 -6.42 -9.17
C SER A 137 -8.75 -5.31 -8.62
N PHE A 138 -9.00 -4.90 -7.38
CA PHE A 138 -8.18 -3.89 -6.72
C PHE A 138 -6.74 -4.38 -6.55
N LYS A 139 -6.59 -5.68 -6.28
CA LYS A 139 -5.27 -6.30 -6.16
C LYS A 139 -4.51 -6.28 -7.49
N ASP A 140 -5.15 -6.72 -8.58
CA ASP A 140 -4.50 -6.77 -9.90
C ASP A 140 -4.14 -5.38 -10.44
N GLN A 141 -4.79 -4.34 -9.91
CA GLN A 141 -4.62 -2.94 -10.32
C GLN A 141 -3.76 -2.14 -9.33
N HIS A 142 -3.15 -2.83 -8.37
CA HIS A 142 -2.29 -2.26 -7.34
C HIS A 142 -2.94 -1.23 -6.40
N ILE A 143 -4.27 -1.24 -6.32
CA ILE A 143 -5.01 -0.36 -5.40
C ILE A 143 -4.82 -0.87 -3.97
N MET A 144 -4.82 -2.20 -3.75
CA MET A 144 -4.66 -2.77 -2.40
C MET A 144 -3.36 -2.33 -1.74
N GLU A 145 -2.22 -2.32 -2.45
CA GLU A 145 -0.95 -1.83 -1.87
C GLU A 145 -1.01 -0.32 -1.55
N GLY A 146 -1.72 0.46 -2.37
CA GLY A 146 -1.97 1.88 -2.07
C GLY A 146 -2.78 2.06 -0.78
N LEU A 147 -3.78 1.19 -0.56
CA LEU A 147 -4.60 1.22 0.65
C LEU A 147 -3.79 0.86 1.89
N GLU A 148 -2.83 -0.07 1.81
CA GLU A 148 -1.92 -0.40 2.91
C GLU A 148 -1.12 0.80 3.44
N LEU A 149 -0.88 1.81 2.59
CA LEU A 149 -0.20 3.06 2.97
C LEU A 149 -1.15 4.13 3.53
N SER A 150 -2.47 3.96 3.38
CA SER A 150 -3.45 4.91 3.89
C SER A 150 -3.43 4.98 5.42
N THR A 151 -3.38 6.21 5.96
CA THR A 151 -3.49 6.44 7.39
C THR A 151 -4.89 6.82 7.85
N LYS A 152 -5.87 6.88 6.93
CA LYS A 152 -7.18 7.48 7.17
C LYS A 152 -7.97 6.79 8.28
N TYR A 153 -7.92 5.45 8.31
CA TYR A 153 -8.64 4.62 9.27
C TYR A 153 -7.73 3.86 10.24
N LEU A 154 -6.46 4.26 10.35
CA LEU A 154 -5.54 3.67 11.33
C LEU A 154 -5.96 3.99 12.76
N LEU A 155 -5.73 3.05 13.67
CA LEU A 155 -5.89 3.33 15.09
C LEU A 155 -4.83 4.33 15.53
N LYS A 156 -5.20 5.19 16.49
CA LYS A 156 -4.31 6.27 16.98
C LYS A 156 -2.89 5.79 17.34
N PRO A 157 -2.70 4.68 18.07
CA PRO A 157 -1.34 4.19 18.38
C PRO A 157 -0.53 3.80 17.14
N GLU A 158 -1.18 3.25 16.10
CA GLU A 158 -0.51 2.86 14.85
C GLU A 158 -0.10 4.08 14.04
N ALA A 159 -0.98 5.08 13.95
CA ALA A 159 -0.69 6.36 13.31
C ALA A 159 0.47 7.10 14.02
N GLU A 160 0.48 7.10 15.36
CA GLU A 160 1.57 7.66 16.16
C GLU A 160 2.90 6.94 15.91
N ALA A 161 2.88 5.60 15.85
CA ALA A 161 4.09 4.82 15.56
C ALA A 161 4.66 5.12 14.16
N LEU A 162 3.80 5.25 13.14
CA LEU A 162 4.20 5.64 11.78
C LEU A 162 4.80 7.06 11.75
N PHE A 163 4.15 8.01 12.42
CA PHE A 163 4.64 9.39 12.51
C PHE A 163 5.99 9.46 13.21
N MET A 164 6.16 8.74 14.32
CA MET A 164 7.45 8.66 15.02
C MET A 164 8.54 8.06 14.14
N LYS A 165 8.23 7.00 13.39
CA LYS A 165 9.17 6.41 12.42
C LYS A 165 9.61 7.41 11.36
N GLN A 166 8.67 8.21 10.81
CA GLN A 166 9.00 9.26 9.84
C GLN A 166 9.87 10.35 10.46
N ILE A 167 9.58 10.80 11.70
CA ILE A 167 10.42 11.77 12.41
C ILE A 167 11.84 11.22 12.58
N THR A 168 11.99 9.97 13.01
CA THR A 168 13.31 9.34 13.16
C THR A 168 14.07 9.32 11.83
N GLN A 169 13.40 8.96 10.73
CA GLN A 169 14.02 8.99 9.39
C GLN A 169 14.46 10.39 8.99
N LEU A 170 13.62 11.41 9.21
CA LEU A 170 13.95 12.81 8.92
C LEU A 170 15.13 13.30 9.76
N ASN A 171 15.17 12.94 11.05
CA ASN A 171 16.29 13.31 11.93
C ASN A 171 17.61 12.72 11.43
N ASN A 172 17.62 11.45 11.01
CA ASN A 172 18.82 10.83 10.43
C ASN A 172 19.30 11.57 9.18
N ILE A 173 18.37 11.98 8.30
CA ILE A 173 18.70 12.77 7.10
C ILE A 173 19.30 14.13 7.48
N ILE A 174 18.73 14.81 8.48
CA ILE A 174 19.23 16.10 8.97
C ILE A 174 20.64 15.95 9.55
N GLU A 175 20.91 14.88 10.30
CA GLU A 175 22.25 14.61 10.83
C GLU A 175 23.28 14.39 9.72
N LEU A 176 22.95 13.56 8.72
CA LEU A 176 23.80 13.34 7.56
C LEU A 176 24.09 14.64 6.79
N GLN A 177 23.09 15.51 6.64
CA GLN A 177 23.29 16.82 6.01
C GLN A 177 24.21 17.74 6.83
N LYS A 178 24.09 17.74 8.16
CA LYS A 178 24.98 18.51 9.04
C LYS A 178 26.42 18.04 8.94
N GLU A 179 26.66 16.73 8.92
CA GLU A 179 28.00 16.16 8.75
C GLU A 179 28.58 16.48 7.38
N ASN A 180 27.80 16.34 6.31
CA ASN A 180 28.25 16.66 4.97
C ASN A 180 28.61 18.15 4.84
N ASN A 181 27.79 19.05 5.41
CA ASN A 181 28.11 20.48 5.44
C ASN A 181 29.44 20.75 6.17
N LYS A 182 29.70 20.11 7.33
CA LYS A 182 30.99 20.24 8.03
C LYS A 182 32.17 19.78 7.16
N LEU A 183 32.03 18.68 6.42
CA LEU A 183 33.04 18.20 5.50
C LEU A 183 33.30 19.20 4.37
N ILE A 184 32.23 19.76 3.77
CA ILE A 184 32.33 20.76 2.70
C ILE A 184 33.06 22.01 3.19
N PHE A 185 32.74 22.51 4.39
CA PHE A 185 33.43 23.64 4.98
C PHE A 185 34.92 23.35 5.21
N LYS A 186 35.25 22.20 5.81
CA LYS A 186 36.64 21.79 6.05
C LYS A 186 37.43 21.67 4.75
N LYS A 187 36.84 21.03 3.74
CA LYS A 187 37.45 20.91 2.40
C LYS A 187 37.68 22.27 1.76
N GLY A 188 36.73 23.20 1.90
CA GLY A 188 36.89 24.57 1.38
C GLY A 188 38.00 25.36 2.08
N GLU A 189 38.25 25.12 3.38
CA GLU A 189 39.40 25.70 4.08
C GLU A 189 40.72 25.08 3.62
N GLU A 190 40.77 23.76 3.47
CA GLU A 190 41.93 23.04 2.92
C GLU A 190 42.27 23.53 1.50
N ASP A 191 41.28 23.61 0.62
CA ASP A 191 41.43 24.10 -0.76
C ASP A 191 41.96 25.54 -0.82
N LYS A 192 41.54 26.42 0.12
CA LYS A 192 42.09 27.78 0.25
C LYS A 192 43.54 27.77 0.70
N SER A 193 43.88 27.00 1.73
CA SER A 193 45.28 26.87 2.19
C SER A 193 46.19 26.33 1.09
N LEU A 194 45.71 25.34 0.32
CA LEU A 194 46.37 24.79 -0.86
C LEU A 194 46.59 25.85 -1.96
N ALA A 195 45.59 26.68 -2.25
CA ALA A 195 45.69 27.74 -3.24
C ALA A 195 46.72 28.82 -2.83
N ILE A 196 46.72 29.21 -1.55
CA ILE A 196 47.69 30.18 -1.00
C ILE A 196 49.11 29.58 -1.06
N ALA A 197 49.30 28.32 -0.67
CA ALA A 197 50.60 27.66 -0.74
C ALA A 197 51.16 27.65 -2.17
N LYS A 198 50.34 27.28 -3.17
CA LYS A 198 50.75 27.30 -4.59
C LYS A 198 51.20 28.67 -5.06
N ALA A 199 50.50 29.74 -4.66
CA ALA A 199 50.88 31.11 -5.01
C ALA A 199 52.22 31.51 -4.37
N MET A 200 52.41 31.21 -3.08
CA MET A 200 53.66 31.52 -2.36
C MET A 200 54.87 30.75 -2.90
N ILE A 201 54.68 29.48 -3.33
CA ILE A 201 55.73 28.69 -4.00
C ILE A 201 56.17 29.38 -5.30
N GLN A 202 55.21 29.86 -6.11
CA GLN A 202 55.51 30.57 -7.36
C GLN A 202 56.25 31.90 -7.13
N GLU A 203 55.98 32.55 -6.00
CA GLU A 203 56.68 33.78 -5.57
C GLU A 203 58.08 33.50 -4.97
N GLY A 204 58.46 32.23 -4.81
CA GLY A 204 59.78 31.83 -4.28
C GLY A 204 59.91 31.98 -2.76
N GLU A 205 58.80 31.98 -2.04
CA GLU A 205 58.81 32.10 -0.57
C GLU A 205 59.36 30.80 0.09
N PRO A 206 60.11 30.92 1.20
CA PRO A 206 60.67 29.78 1.89
C PRO A 206 59.59 28.90 2.56
N ILE A 207 59.86 27.59 2.62
CA ILE A 207 58.91 26.58 3.13
C ILE A 207 58.45 26.91 4.55
N GLU A 208 59.32 27.39 5.45
CA GLU A 208 58.89 27.72 6.82
C GLU A 208 57.84 28.83 6.87
N LYS A 209 57.91 29.78 5.92
CA LYS A 209 56.92 30.86 5.81
C LYS A 209 55.59 30.33 5.26
N ILE A 210 55.63 29.43 4.29
CA ILE A 210 54.42 28.79 3.73
C ILE A 210 53.69 27.97 4.80
N ILE A 211 54.42 27.17 5.60
CA ILE A 211 53.86 26.41 6.73
C ILE A 211 53.16 27.38 7.71
N ARG A 212 53.84 28.47 8.08
CA ARG A 212 53.29 29.44 9.04
C ARG A 212 52.00 30.11 8.57
N PHE A 213 51.87 30.41 7.28
CA PHE A 213 50.71 31.12 6.73
C PHE A 213 49.54 30.21 6.33
N THR A 214 49.82 28.97 5.93
CA THR A 214 48.80 28.04 5.40
C THR A 214 48.41 26.94 6.39
N GLY A 215 49.26 26.66 7.38
CA GLY A 215 49.09 25.57 8.34
C GLY A 215 49.29 24.17 7.76
N LEU A 216 49.72 24.07 6.50
CA LEU A 216 49.99 22.80 5.81
C LEU A 216 51.28 22.15 6.33
N SER A 217 51.34 20.82 6.24
CA SER A 217 52.55 20.08 6.60
C SER A 217 53.63 20.21 5.52
N GLU A 218 54.90 20.08 5.91
CA GLU A 218 56.01 20.12 4.95
C GLU A 218 55.87 19.09 3.81
N PRO A 219 55.47 17.82 4.06
CA PRO A 219 55.17 16.87 2.99
C PRO A 219 54.08 17.33 2.02
N ASP A 220 53.01 17.96 2.51
CA ASP A 220 51.92 18.44 1.65
C ASP A 220 52.40 19.58 0.75
N ILE A 221 53.26 20.47 1.26
CA ILE A 221 53.85 21.56 0.49
C ILE A 221 54.83 21.04 -0.57
N GLN A 222 55.66 20.06 -0.22
CA GLN A 222 56.60 19.42 -1.15
C GLN A 222 55.90 18.68 -2.30
N GLN A 223 54.68 18.17 -2.09
CA GLN A 223 53.86 17.57 -3.16
C GLN A 223 53.23 18.61 -4.11
N LEU A 224 53.18 19.88 -3.72
CA LEU A 224 52.65 20.98 -4.52
C LEU A 224 53.73 21.71 -5.34
N SER A 225 54.99 21.35 -5.13
CA SER A 225 56.20 21.95 -5.72
C SER A 225 56.47 21.45 -7.14
#